data_AF-A0A4Y2LMU6-F1
#
_entry.id   AF-A0A4Y2LMU6-F1
#
_cell.length_a   1.000
_cell.length_b   1.000
_cell.length_c   1.000
_cell.angle_alpha   90.00
_cell.angle_beta   90.00
_cell.angle_gamma   90.00
#
_symmetry.space_group_name_H-M   'P 1'
#
loop_
_entity.id
_entity.type
_entity.pdbx_description
1 polymer ?
#
loop_
_entity_poly.entity_id
_entity_poly.type
_entity_poly.pdbx_seq_one_letter_code
_entity_poly.pdbx_strand_id
1 'polypeptide(L)'
;MPLSIGRKIAVELFSAYPARCLYCCVQWPFQSLFIDMANQLWIHIDANKFHSILFDIIFFFISQGLDDFNYVGLLEEFWHPSPDSFKDEIKKREKLFKVTEVTLNFDEENASLSLPETVAKYIA
;
A
#
# COMPACT_ATOMS: atom_id res chain seq x y z
N MET A 1 -25.87 -13.74 -22.72
CA MET A 1 -24.43 -13.80 -23.08
C MET A 1 -23.69 -14.27 -21.83
N PRO A 2 -23.11 -15.48 -21.78
CA PRO A 2 -22.43 -15.91 -20.58
C PRO A 2 -21.13 -15.11 -20.45
N LEU A 3 -20.92 -14.51 -19.28
CA LEU A 3 -19.67 -13.84 -18.91
C LEU A 3 -18.51 -14.77 -19.26
N SER A 4 -17.61 -14.32 -20.14
CA SER A 4 -16.57 -15.15 -20.75
C SER A 4 -15.70 -15.81 -19.68
N ILE A 5 -15.29 -17.06 -19.91
CA ILE A 5 -14.42 -17.88 -19.04
C ILE A 5 -13.22 -17.07 -18.51
N GLY A 6 -12.67 -16.15 -19.33
CA GLY A 6 -11.59 -15.26 -18.94
C GLY A 6 -11.91 -14.35 -17.75
N ARG A 7 -13.14 -13.82 -17.63
CA ARG A 7 -13.53 -12.99 -16.48
C ARG A 7 -13.60 -13.82 -15.19
N LYS A 8 -14.07 -15.06 -15.29
CA LYS A 8 -14.13 -15.97 -14.13
C LYS A 8 -12.71 -16.32 -13.64
N ILE A 9 -11.81 -16.67 -14.56
CA ILE A 9 -10.40 -16.94 -14.24
C ILE A 9 -9.73 -15.71 -13.60
N ALA A 10 -9.99 -14.51 -14.14
CA ALA A 10 -9.42 -13.28 -13.58
C ALA A 10 -9.88 -13.04 -12.14
N VAL A 11 -11.18 -13.19 -11.85
CA VAL A 11 -11.72 -13.04 -10.49
C VAL A 11 -11.08 -14.06 -9.54
N GLU A 12 -11.05 -15.34 -9.91
CA GLU A 12 -10.44 -16.39 -9.07
C GLU A 12 -8.95 -16.11 -8.81
N LEU A 13 -8.22 -15.65 -9.83
CA LEU A 13 -6.80 -15.31 -9.71
C LEU A 13 -6.58 -14.11 -8.78
N PHE A 14 -7.36 -13.04 -8.93
CA PHE A 14 -7.21 -11.83 -8.11
C PHE A 14 -7.57 -12.10 -6.65
N SER A 15 -8.62 -12.88 -6.40
CA SER A 15 -8.99 -13.32 -5.06
C SER A 15 -7.94 -14.23 -4.42
N ALA A 16 -7.23 -15.05 -5.21
CA ALA A 16 -6.19 -15.94 -4.70
C ALA A 16 -4.88 -15.21 -4.36
N TYR A 17 -4.56 -14.12 -5.07
CA TYR A 17 -3.30 -13.39 -4.92
C TYR A 17 -3.46 -11.88 -4.75
N PRO A 18 -4.30 -11.40 -3.81
CA PRO A 18 -4.70 -10.00 -3.77
C PRO A 18 -3.54 -9.04 -3.50
N ALA A 19 -2.59 -9.42 -2.63
CA ALA A 19 -1.39 -8.63 -2.37
C ALA A 19 -0.52 -8.47 -3.63
N ARG A 20 -0.40 -9.52 -4.45
CA ARG A 20 0.38 -9.46 -5.69
C ARG A 20 -0.30 -8.60 -6.74
N CYS A 21 -1.62 -8.69 -6.84
CA CYS A 21 -2.40 -7.83 -7.73
C CYS A 21 -2.27 -6.36 -7.35
N LEU A 22 -2.34 -6.05 -6.05
CA LEU A 22 -2.13 -4.70 -5.56
C LEU A 22 -0.70 -4.22 -5.77
N TYR A 23 0.30 -5.05 -5.52
CA TYR A 23 1.70 -4.74 -5.84
C TYR A 23 1.88 -4.37 -7.31
N CYS A 24 1.29 -5.13 -8.24
CA CYS A 24 1.31 -4.79 -9.67
C CYS A 24 0.62 -3.45 -9.95
N CYS A 25 -0.41 -3.08 -9.19
CA CYS A 25 -1.06 -1.79 -9.33
C CYS A 25 -0.20 -0.64 -8.77
N VAL A 26 0.66 -0.85 -7.76
CA VAL A 26 1.58 0.22 -7.27
C VAL A 26 2.67 0.55 -8.30
N GLN A 27 2.91 -0.33 -9.27
CA GLN A 27 3.91 -0.10 -10.32
C GLN A 27 3.38 0.76 -11.46
N TRP A 28 4.27 1.54 -12.08
CA TRP A 28 3.96 2.27 -13.30
C TRP A 28 3.53 1.34 -14.44
N PRO A 29 2.46 1.64 -15.19
CA PRO A 29 1.60 2.84 -15.15
C PRO A 29 0.25 2.63 -14.42
N PHE A 30 0.15 1.64 -13.53
CA PHE A 30 -1.14 1.15 -13.02
C PHE A 30 -1.58 1.79 -11.70
N GLN A 31 -0.84 2.76 -11.15
CA GLN A 31 -1.07 3.32 -9.82
C GLN A 31 -2.48 3.88 -9.62
N SER A 32 -3.04 4.49 -10.66
CA SER A 32 -4.42 5.00 -10.64
C SER A 32 -5.48 3.92 -10.40
N LEU A 33 -5.18 2.64 -10.68
CA LEU A 33 -6.09 1.52 -10.47
C LEU A 33 -5.98 0.90 -9.08
N PHE A 34 -4.98 1.29 -8.29
CA PHE A 34 -4.65 0.63 -7.03
C PHE A 34 -5.81 0.66 -6.04
N ILE A 35 -6.42 1.82 -5.80
CA ILE A 35 -7.49 1.98 -4.82
C ILE A 35 -8.77 1.26 -5.26
N ASP A 36 -9.12 1.34 -6.55
CA ASP A 36 -10.25 0.59 -7.11
C ASP A 36 -10.08 -0.92 -6.98
N MET A 37 -8.86 -1.41 -7.17
CA MET A 37 -8.52 -2.81 -6.97
C MET A 37 -8.56 -3.18 -5.47
N ALA A 38 -8.03 -2.34 -4.59
CA ALA A 38 -8.02 -2.57 -3.14
C ALA A 38 -9.44 -2.69 -2.59
N ASN A 39 -10.33 -1.81 -3.03
CA ASN A 39 -11.74 -1.83 -2.66
C ASN A 39 -12.45 -3.13 -3.04
N GLN A 40 -12.07 -3.76 -4.15
CA GLN A 40 -12.63 -5.05 -4.58
C GLN A 40 -12.01 -6.23 -3.83
N LEU A 41 -10.78 -6.09 -3.32
CA LEU A 41 -10.00 -7.18 -2.74
C LEU A 41 -9.97 -7.19 -1.22
N TRP A 42 -10.58 -6.21 -0.53
CA TRP A 42 -10.58 -6.13 0.94
C TRP A 42 -10.98 -7.45 1.62
N ILE A 43 -11.99 -8.15 1.09
CA ILE A 43 -12.48 -9.42 1.65
C ILE A 43 -11.49 -10.59 1.52
N HIS A 44 -10.46 -10.45 0.68
CA HIS A 44 -9.44 -11.47 0.42
C HIS A 44 -8.09 -11.14 1.08
N ILE A 45 -7.96 -9.93 1.63
CA ILE A 45 -6.76 -9.47 2.31
C ILE A 45 -6.86 -9.84 3.78
N ASP A 46 -5.82 -10.51 4.29
CA ASP A 46 -5.62 -10.70 5.72
C ASP A 46 -4.56 -9.70 6.23
N ALA A 47 -4.36 -9.64 7.54
CA ALA A 47 -3.43 -8.71 8.15
C ALA A 47 -1.97 -8.87 7.65
N ASN A 48 -1.53 -10.09 7.30
CA ASN A 48 -0.18 -10.30 6.78
C ASN A 48 -0.05 -9.75 5.35
N LYS A 49 -1.07 -9.96 4.51
CA LYS A 49 -1.13 -9.38 3.17
C LYS A 49 -1.19 -7.86 3.22
N PHE A 50 -2.02 -7.30 4.11
CA PHE A 50 -2.09 -5.86 4.35
C PHE A 50 -0.74 -5.29 4.76
N HIS A 51 -0.07 -5.94 5.71
CA HIS A 51 1.30 -5.61 6.12
C HIS A 51 2.26 -5.61 4.93
N SER A 52 2.26 -6.64 4.08
CA SER A 52 3.14 -6.69 2.91
C SER A 52 2.88 -5.55 1.94
N ILE A 53 1.62 -5.23 1.65
CA ILE A 53 1.26 -4.12 0.76
C ILE A 53 1.75 -2.78 1.34
N LEU A 54 1.51 -2.55 2.63
CA LEU A 54 1.94 -1.34 3.33
C LEU A 54 3.47 -1.21 3.35
N PHE A 55 4.16 -2.31 3.64
CA PHE A 55 5.61 -2.39 3.59
C PHE A 55 6.12 -2.04 2.19
N ASP A 56 5.50 -2.58 1.14
CA ASP A 56 5.94 -2.34 -0.23
C ASP A 56 5.81 -0.87 -0.61
N ILE A 57 4.64 -0.25 -0.36
CA ILE A 57 4.40 1.19 -0.64
C ILE A 57 5.46 2.06 0.04
N ILE A 58 5.68 1.86 1.35
CA ILE A 58 6.58 2.70 2.14
C ILE A 58 8.05 2.47 1.76
N PHE A 59 8.49 1.21 1.75
CA PHE A 59 9.91 0.88 1.67
C PHE A 59 10.42 0.64 0.26
N PHE A 60 9.57 0.37 -0.73
CA PHE A 60 10.01 0.23 -2.12
C PHE A 60 9.58 1.39 -3.01
N PHE A 61 8.59 2.20 -2.66
CA PHE A 61 8.19 3.33 -3.51
C PHE A 61 8.50 4.68 -2.86
N ILE A 62 8.00 4.93 -1.66
CA ILE A 62 8.22 6.22 -0.97
C ILE A 62 9.70 6.42 -0.61
N SER A 63 10.37 5.39 -0.07
CA SER A 63 11.79 5.48 0.30
C SER A 63 12.74 5.73 -0.89
N GLN A 64 12.31 5.38 -2.11
CA GLN A 64 13.09 5.60 -3.33
C GLN A 64 13.00 7.05 -3.83
N GLY A 65 12.04 7.84 -3.33
CA GLY A 65 11.85 9.23 -3.76
C GLY A 65 11.43 9.36 -5.22
N LEU A 66 10.63 8.41 -5.73
CA LEU A 66 10.09 8.46 -7.08
C LEU A 66 9.09 9.62 -7.21
N ASP A 67 9.18 10.39 -8.30
CA ASP A 67 8.33 11.55 -8.61
C ASP A 67 7.29 11.26 -9.71
N ASP A 68 7.21 10.00 -10.17
CA ASP A 68 6.29 9.56 -11.23
C ASP A 68 4.83 9.43 -10.78
N PHE A 69 4.59 9.35 -9.47
CA PHE A 69 3.26 9.26 -8.88
C PHE A 69 3.23 9.77 -7.43
N ASN A 70 2.08 10.23 -6.95
CA ASN A 70 1.89 10.62 -5.55
C ASN A 70 1.69 9.38 -4.65
N TYR A 71 2.79 8.68 -4.31
CA TYR A 71 2.73 7.48 -3.46
C TYR A 71 2.30 7.77 -2.01
N VAL A 72 2.55 8.98 -1.49
CA VAL A 72 2.08 9.39 -0.16
C VAL A 72 0.57 9.52 -0.15
N GLY A 73 -0.02 10.15 -1.17
CA GLY A 73 -1.48 10.20 -1.34
C GLY A 73 -2.09 8.82 -1.51
N LEU A 74 -1.44 7.92 -2.27
CA LEU A 74 -1.88 6.53 -2.40
C LEU A 74 -1.86 5.80 -1.05
N LEU A 75 -0.81 6.02 -0.25
CA LEU A 75 -0.72 5.47 1.10
C LEU A 75 -1.85 6.00 2.00
N GLU A 76 -2.12 7.30 1.94
CA GLU A 76 -3.20 7.96 2.68
C GLU A 76 -4.57 7.36 2.33
N GLU A 77 -4.88 7.26 1.03
CA GLU A 77 -6.12 6.67 0.51
C GLU A 77 -6.26 5.18 0.82
N PHE A 78 -5.15 4.45 0.96
CA PHE A 78 -5.17 3.05 1.34
C PHE A 78 -5.30 2.82 2.84
N TRP A 79 -4.58 3.61 3.64
CA TRP A 79 -4.48 3.45 5.09
C TRP A 79 -5.73 3.92 5.84
N HIS A 80 -6.26 5.10 5.53
CA HIS A 80 -7.37 5.66 6.30
C HIS A 80 -8.65 4.82 6.27
N PRO A 81 -9.13 4.34 5.10
CA PRO A 81 -10.33 3.51 5.03
C PRO A 81 -10.06 2.04 5.41
N SER A 82 -8.81 1.65 5.70
CA SER A 82 -8.53 0.26 6.04
C SER A 82 -9.24 -0.15 7.34
N PRO A 83 -9.71 -1.40 7.45
CA PRO A 83 -10.30 -1.92 8.69
C PRO A 83 -9.41 -1.70 9.92
N ASP A 84 -10.01 -1.32 11.05
CA ASP A 84 -9.28 -1.07 12.29
C ASP A 84 -8.53 -2.32 12.79
N SER A 85 -9.09 -3.51 12.54
CA SER A 85 -8.41 -4.78 12.85
C SER A 85 -7.06 -4.91 12.15
N PHE A 86 -6.90 -4.39 10.94
CA PHE A 86 -5.61 -4.37 10.25
C PHE A 86 -4.66 -3.34 10.87
N LYS A 87 -5.15 -2.15 11.18
CA LYS A 87 -4.35 -1.11 11.85
C LYS A 87 -3.82 -1.61 13.20
N ASP A 88 -4.64 -2.34 13.94
CA ASP A 88 -4.25 -2.94 15.22
C ASP A 88 -3.19 -4.03 15.06
N GLU A 89 -3.24 -4.84 14.00
CA GLU A 89 -2.16 -5.78 13.67
C GLU A 89 -0.86 -5.08 13.26
N ILE A 90 -0.95 -3.93 12.58
CA ILE A 90 0.23 -3.11 12.26
C ILE A 90 0.82 -2.45 13.51
N LYS A 91 0.00 -1.97 14.45
CA LYS A 91 0.48 -1.41 15.73
C LYS A 91 1.35 -2.39 16.52
N LYS A 92 1.05 -3.69 16.46
CA LYS A 92 1.89 -4.75 17.06
C LYS A 92 3.28 -4.85 16.42
N ARG A 93 3.45 -4.31 15.21
CA ARG A 93 4.70 -4.24 14.45
C ARG A 93 5.24 -2.82 14.54
N GLU A 94 5.81 -2.50 15.70
CA GLU A 94 6.20 -1.12 16.07
C GLU A 94 6.95 -0.36 14.98
N LYS A 95 7.91 -1.00 14.29
CA LYS A 95 8.72 -0.36 13.26
C LYS A 95 7.88 0.09 12.05
N LEU A 96 6.99 -0.77 11.56
CA LEU A 96 6.12 -0.44 10.43
C LEU A 96 5.05 0.59 10.80
N PHE A 97 4.48 0.46 12.01
CA PHE A 97 3.51 1.44 12.49
C PHE A 97 4.12 2.84 12.60
N LYS A 98 5.28 2.96 13.26
CA LYS A 98 5.99 4.24 13.42
C LYS A 98 6.32 4.89 12.07
N VAL A 99 6.86 4.13 11.10
CA VAL A 99 7.18 4.70 9.79
C VAL A 99 5.91 5.09 9.01
N THR A 100 4.81 4.37 9.19
CA THR A 100 3.52 4.74 8.58
C THR A 100 3.03 6.08 9.13
N GLU A 101 3.06 6.26 10.46
CA GLU A 101 2.68 7.53 11.09
C GLU A 101 3.59 8.69 10.66
N VAL A 102 4.91 8.47 10.62
CA VAL A 102 5.87 9.49 10.16
C VAL A 102 5.63 9.87 8.70
N THR A 103 5.33 8.89 7.85
CA THR A 103 5.09 9.14 6.42
C THR A 103 3.81 9.93 6.20
N LEU A 104 2.72 9.58 6.90
CA LEU A 104 1.42 10.24 6.76
C LEU A 104 1.37 11.64 7.39
N ASN A 105 2.17 11.90 8.41
CA ASN A 105 2.23 13.20 9.09
C ASN A 105 3.51 13.97 8.74
N PHE A 106 4.12 13.66 7.60
CA PHE A 106 5.37 14.30 7.19
C PHE A 106 5.11 15.77 6.84
N ASP A 107 5.86 16.65 7.49
CA ASP A 107 5.78 18.10 7.30
C ASP A 107 7.06 18.58 6.61
N GLU A 108 6.97 18.82 5.30
CA GLU A 108 8.09 19.27 4.47
C GLU A 108 8.70 20.59 4.96
N GLU A 109 7.92 21.50 5.54
CA GLU A 109 8.40 22.82 5.94
C GLU A 109 9.28 22.78 7.19
N ASN A 110 9.03 21.80 8.06
CA ASN A 110 9.68 21.68 9.37
C ASN A 110 10.66 20.49 9.45
N ALA A 111 10.75 19.65 8.42
CA ALA A 111 11.62 18.48 8.42
C ALA A 111 13.09 18.84 8.16
N SER A 112 14.00 18.18 8.89
CA SER A 112 15.45 18.31 8.69
C SER A 112 16.00 17.43 7.55
N LEU A 113 15.20 16.47 7.08
CA LEU A 113 15.50 15.55 5.99
C LEU A 113 14.29 15.47 5.06
N SER A 114 14.52 15.06 3.82
CA SER A 114 13.42 14.71 2.92
C SER A 114 12.65 13.48 3.44
N LEU A 115 11.43 13.28 2.94
CA LEU A 115 10.63 12.11 3.29
C LEU A 115 11.35 10.79 2.97
N PRO A 116 11.93 10.59 1.76
CA PRO A 116 12.66 9.37 1.44
C PRO A 116 13.80 9.07 2.41
N GLU A 117 14.60 10.09 2.76
CA GLU A 117 15.69 9.95 3.74
C GLU A 117 15.18 9.63 5.14
N THR A 118 14.06 10.23 5.54
CA THR A 118 13.40 9.96 6.82
C THR A 118 12.92 8.51 6.89
N VAL A 119 12.25 8.03 5.86
CA VAL A 119 11.77 6.64 5.75
C VAL A 119 12.94 5.66 5.70
N ALA A 120 14.02 5.98 4.98
CA ALA A 120 15.19 5.12 4.85
C ALA A 120 15.87 4.80 6.19
N LYS A 121 15.77 5.69 7.20
CA LYS A 121 16.25 5.41 8.57
C LYS A 121 15.54 4.24 9.24
N TYR A 122 14.31 3.93 8.81
CA TYR A 122 13.54 2.78 9.25
C TYR A 122 13.82 1.54 8.40
N ILE A 123 14.82 1.53 7.52
CA ILE A 123 15.25 0.30 6.82
C ILE A 123 16.41 -0.36 7.59
N ALA A 124 17.29 0.45 8.20
CA ALA A 124 18.43 0.02 8.99
C ALA A 124 18.07 -0.80 10.25
#